data_AF-A0A349DAW1-F1
#
_entry.id   AF-A0A349DAW1-F1
#
_cell.length_a   1.000
_cell.length_b   1.000
_cell.length_c   1.000
_cell.angle_alpha   90.00
_cell.angle_beta   90.00
_cell.angle_gamma   90.00
#
_symmetry.space_group_name_H-M   'P 1'
#
loop_
_entity.id
_entity.type
_entity.pdbx_description
1 polymer ?
#
loop_
_entity_poly.entity_id
_entity_poly.type
_entity_poly.pdbx_seq_one_letter_code
_entity_poly.pdbx_strand_id
1 'polypeptide(L)'
;MFEVRQVNKIFKKLISVILCITVVVSTFILGDFSGTAAAVDGTDIPLIYVQGTGMPLFVKDENGEEKEVYPVTIPDGFIEKTVKDNMGIFAKAVLTQKWEEFGKVLAESLGEIYGILNLDKHGKTQNGVYLKWTWNKEKLNPKKSHGKYPTQRFTFNYDWRLDPYENADLLHQFIEDVREVTGEDKVGLSGRCLGSCITMAYMEKYDAQYISDYILYASALDGATQCSKCFAGEMYLDPDGVERFMYDLQLSDDDVTNQLIQSFVTVFNRTYGLDITCAAVNNVLKKKYLEFMPDAMMSTFGTFPGYWSMVNDRDYERAKDNVFHNVDKEKYADFI
;
A
#
# COMPACT_ATOMS: atom_id res chain seq x y z
N MET A 1 11.00 -25.84 -43.84
CA MET A 1 11.75 -24.73 -43.18
C MET A 1 10.84 -23.60 -42.65
N PHE A 2 9.55 -23.86 -42.40
CA PHE A 2 8.56 -22.82 -42.01
C PHE A 2 8.07 -22.91 -40.55
N GLU A 3 8.44 -23.93 -39.78
CA GLU A 3 7.93 -24.10 -38.39
C GLU A 3 8.80 -23.45 -37.29
N VAL A 4 10.08 -23.18 -37.55
CA VAL A 4 10.98 -22.65 -36.51
C VAL A 4 10.77 -21.13 -36.25
N ARG A 5 10.17 -20.41 -37.20
CA ARG A 5 10.01 -18.94 -37.12
C ARG A 5 8.80 -18.49 -36.30
N GLN A 6 7.77 -19.32 -36.17
CA GLN A 6 6.55 -19.00 -35.40
C GLN A 6 6.74 -19.24 -33.89
N VAL A 7 7.41 -20.34 -33.52
CA VAL A 7 7.74 -20.69 -32.12
C VAL A 7 8.56 -19.57 -31.46
N ASN A 8 9.49 -18.97 -32.22
CA ASN A 8 10.39 -17.92 -31.72
C ASN A 8 9.66 -16.58 -31.41
N LYS A 9 8.54 -16.28 -32.09
CA LYS A 9 7.71 -15.10 -31.78
C LYS A 9 6.82 -15.32 -30.56
N ILE A 10 6.27 -16.53 -30.43
CA ILE A 10 5.41 -16.91 -29.30
C ILE A 10 6.25 -16.97 -28.02
N PHE A 11 7.44 -17.55 -28.08
CA PHE A 11 8.37 -17.64 -26.96
C PHE A 11 8.87 -16.26 -26.50
N LYS A 12 9.20 -15.36 -27.44
CA LYS A 12 9.56 -13.97 -27.12
C LYS A 12 8.40 -13.19 -26.49
N LYS A 13 7.17 -13.38 -26.99
CA LYS A 13 5.98 -12.81 -26.37
C LYS A 13 5.77 -13.37 -24.96
N LEU A 14 5.93 -14.67 -24.75
CA LEU A 14 5.84 -15.29 -23.43
C LEU A 14 6.87 -14.71 -22.45
N ILE A 15 8.13 -14.56 -22.85
CA ILE A 15 9.18 -13.96 -22.00
C ILE A 15 8.91 -12.48 -21.71
N SER A 16 8.60 -11.68 -22.73
CA SER A 16 8.25 -10.26 -22.53
C SER A 16 7.06 -10.08 -21.61
N VAL A 17 6.15 -11.05 -21.61
CA VAL A 17 4.95 -10.99 -20.78
C VAL A 17 5.19 -11.53 -19.37
N ILE A 18 6.04 -12.55 -19.18
CA ILE A 18 6.53 -12.95 -17.85
C ILE A 18 7.22 -11.75 -17.18
N LEU A 19 8.07 -11.02 -17.92
CA LEU A 19 8.67 -9.77 -17.44
C LEU A 19 7.62 -8.70 -17.09
N CYS A 20 6.54 -8.57 -17.88
CA CYS A 20 5.43 -7.66 -17.54
C CYS A 20 4.72 -8.07 -16.26
N ILE A 21 4.49 -9.37 -16.05
CA ILE A 21 3.85 -9.88 -14.83
C ILE A 21 4.76 -9.61 -13.63
N THR A 22 6.06 -9.86 -13.74
CA THR A 22 7.01 -9.53 -12.67
C THR A 22 6.97 -8.05 -12.35
N VAL A 23 6.99 -7.15 -13.35
CA VAL A 23 6.88 -5.70 -13.12
C VAL A 23 5.55 -5.34 -12.46
N VAL A 24 4.42 -5.86 -12.95
CA VAL A 24 3.08 -5.57 -12.39
C VAL A 24 2.95 -6.09 -10.95
N VAL A 25 3.40 -7.32 -10.67
CA VAL A 25 3.43 -7.90 -9.33
C VAL A 25 4.35 -7.11 -8.41
N SER A 26 5.52 -6.69 -8.89
CA SER A 26 6.45 -5.85 -8.13
C SER A 26 5.93 -4.43 -7.90
N THR A 27 5.09 -3.87 -8.77
CA THR A 27 4.44 -2.57 -8.53
C THR A 27 3.37 -2.59 -7.43
N PHE A 28 2.87 -3.78 -7.04
CA PHE A 28 1.99 -3.93 -5.87
C PHE A 28 2.78 -4.04 -4.55
N ILE A 29 4.11 -4.13 -4.62
CA ILE A 29 4.98 -4.04 -3.44
C ILE A 29 5.15 -2.55 -3.14
N LEU A 30 4.28 -2.02 -2.27
CA LEU A 30 4.49 -0.68 -1.72
C LEU A 30 5.74 -0.71 -0.85
N GLY A 31 6.85 -0.23 -1.40
CA GLY A 31 8.08 -0.02 -0.66
C GLY A 31 7.84 0.93 0.52
N ASP A 32 8.31 0.53 1.70
CA ASP A 32 8.23 1.32 2.92
C ASP A 32 9.20 2.50 2.81
N PHE A 33 8.66 3.71 2.66
CA PHE A 33 9.48 4.92 2.65
C PHE A 33 9.83 5.27 4.10
N SER A 34 10.97 4.79 4.59
CA SER A 34 11.54 5.21 5.88
C SER A 34 12.11 6.64 5.78
N GLY A 35 11.23 7.64 5.79
CA GLY A 35 11.64 9.04 5.92
C GLY A 35 11.95 9.38 7.37
N THR A 36 13.22 9.37 7.75
CA THR A 36 13.70 10.03 8.98
C THR A 36 13.93 11.51 8.68
N ALA A 37 13.03 12.37 9.18
CA ALA A 37 13.24 13.81 9.13
C ALA A 37 14.35 14.21 10.11
N ALA A 38 15.30 15.03 9.65
CA ALA A 38 16.36 15.59 10.47
C ALA A 38 15.78 16.45 11.61
N ALA A 39 16.30 16.26 12.81
CA ALA A 39 15.86 16.96 14.02
C ALA A 39 16.17 18.47 13.92
N VAL A 40 15.13 19.29 13.93
CA VAL A 40 15.22 20.72 14.26
C VAL A 40 14.89 20.87 15.75
N ASP A 41 15.50 21.88 16.39
CA ASP A 41 15.53 22.18 17.83
C ASP A 41 14.15 22.46 18.47
N GLY A 42 13.31 21.43 18.52
CA GLY A 42 12.07 21.40 19.28
C GLY A 42 11.00 22.44 18.90
N THR A 43 9.93 22.45 19.67
CA THR A 43 8.71 23.25 19.49
C THR A 43 8.28 23.86 20.83
N ASP A 44 7.62 25.02 20.81
CA ASP A 44 7.14 25.66 22.04
C ASP A 44 5.99 24.91 22.70
N ILE A 45 5.12 24.36 21.86
CA ILE A 45 4.00 23.49 22.19
C ILE A 45 4.40 22.03 21.94
N PRO A 46 3.80 21.04 22.62
CA PRO A 46 4.03 19.64 22.33
C PRO A 46 3.51 19.31 20.93
N LEU A 47 4.41 18.88 20.04
CA LEU A 47 4.07 18.39 18.71
C LEU A 47 3.82 16.88 18.77
N ILE A 48 2.61 16.46 18.41
CA ILE A 48 2.27 15.05 18.19
C ILE A 48 2.42 14.73 16.71
N TYR A 49 3.29 13.78 16.43
CA TYR A 49 3.55 13.26 15.10
C TYR A 49 2.71 12.00 14.88
N VAL A 50 1.78 12.07 13.93
CA VAL A 50 0.87 10.97 13.55
C VAL A 50 1.45 10.26 12.34
N GLN A 51 1.90 9.03 12.57
CA GLN A 51 2.60 8.21 11.58
C GLN A 51 1.71 7.89 10.36
N GLY A 52 2.31 7.60 9.21
CA GLY A 52 1.60 7.10 8.04
C GLY A 52 1.27 5.61 8.12
N THR A 53 1.04 4.99 6.96
CA THR A 53 1.03 3.53 6.84
C THR A 53 2.42 2.94 7.13
N GLY A 54 2.50 1.61 7.19
CA GLY A 54 3.78 0.91 7.18
C GLY A 54 4.25 0.42 8.55
N MET A 55 3.53 0.73 9.63
CA MET A 55 3.87 0.19 10.94
C MET A 55 3.79 -1.34 10.93
N PRO A 56 4.79 -2.05 11.49
CA PRO A 56 4.79 -3.50 11.54
C PRO A 56 3.59 -4.09 12.27
N LEU A 57 3.05 -5.18 11.73
CA LEU A 57 1.92 -5.92 12.29
C LEU A 57 2.37 -7.33 12.66
N PHE A 58 1.75 -7.87 13.71
CA PHE A 58 2.16 -9.14 14.31
C PHE A 58 0.97 -10.05 14.58
N VAL A 59 1.23 -11.35 14.68
CA VAL A 59 0.27 -12.38 15.09
C VAL A 59 0.84 -13.29 16.18
N LYS A 60 -0.06 -13.69 17.09
CA LYS A 60 0.01 -14.81 18.04
C LYS A 60 -0.06 -16.18 17.38
N ASP A 61 0.99 -17.02 17.35
CA ASP A 61 0.79 -18.43 17.00
C ASP A 61 0.17 -19.24 18.17
N GLU A 62 -0.18 -20.50 17.93
CA GLU A 62 -0.84 -21.37 18.92
C GLU A 62 -0.01 -21.58 20.21
N ASN A 63 1.31 -21.43 20.12
CA ASN A 63 2.22 -21.54 21.27
C ASN A 63 2.44 -20.18 21.97
N GLY A 64 1.80 -19.12 21.46
CA GLY A 64 1.99 -17.75 21.92
C GLY A 64 3.25 -17.09 21.37
N GLU A 65 3.97 -17.73 20.43
CA GLU A 65 5.11 -17.12 19.76
C GLU A 65 4.64 -16.10 18.74
N GLU A 66 5.32 -14.98 18.75
CA GLU A 66 4.92 -13.80 17.99
C GLU A 66 5.64 -13.76 16.66
N LYS A 67 4.87 -13.58 15.57
CA LYS A 67 5.38 -13.53 14.21
C LYS A 67 5.01 -12.21 13.56
N GLU A 68 5.97 -11.58 12.88
CA GLU A 68 5.75 -10.39 12.06
C GLU A 68 5.05 -10.81 10.76
N VAL A 69 3.95 -10.14 10.44
CA VAL A 69 3.11 -10.41 9.25
C VAL A 69 3.04 -9.22 8.31
N TYR A 70 3.53 -8.06 8.76
CA TYR A 70 3.79 -6.89 7.93
C TYR A 70 5.11 -6.24 8.39
N PRO A 71 6.05 -5.89 7.49
CA PRO A 71 5.95 -5.94 6.03
C PRO A 71 5.81 -7.37 5.50
N VAL A 72 5.05 -7.49 4.41
CA VAL A 72 4.76 -8.79 3.80
C VAL A 72 6.03 -9.36 3.18
N THR A 73 6.39 -10.58 3.58
CA THR A 73 7.51 -11.32 2.99
C THR A 73 6.98 -12.35 2.00
N ILE A 74 7.47 -12.29 0.76
CA ILE A 74 7.15 -13.30 -0.25
C ILE A 74 8.02 -14.53 0.00
N PRO A 75 7.45 -15.75 0.12
CA PRO A 75 8.25 -16.94 0.33
C PRO A 75 9.21 -17.23 -0.83
N ASP A 76 10.38 -17.76 -0.53
CA ASP A 76 11.37 -18.13 -1.55
C ASP A 76 10.77 -19.11 -2.58
N GLY A 77 10.97 -18.80 -3.86
CA GLY A 77 10.45 -19.59 -4.98
C GLY A 77 8.94 -19.50 -5.20
N PHE A 78 8.19 -18.75 -4.36
CA PHE A 78 6.74 -18.58 -4.52
C PHE A 78 6.36 -18.04 -5.89
N ILE A 79 7.03 -16.97 -6.34
CA ILE A 79 6.76 -16.34 -7.63
C ILE A 79 7.04 -17.31 -8.78
N GLU A 80 8.20 -17.98 -8.78
CA GLU A 80 8.57 -18.94 -9.83
C GLU A 80 7.57 -20.08 -9.93
N LYS A 81 7.21 -20.67 -8.78
CA LYS A 81 6.21 -21.74 -8.70
C LYS A 81 4.85 -21.26 -9.21
N THR A 82 4.37 -20.11 -8.72
CA THR A 82 3.08 -19.53 -9.11
C THR A 82 3.03 -19.26 -10.62
N VAL A 83 4.10 -18.70 -11.20
CA VAL A 83 4.18 -18.47 -12.65
C VAL A 83 4.18 -19.79 -13.42
N LYS A 84 4.97 -20.77 -12.99
CA LYS A 84 5.10 -22.07 -13.65
C LYS A 84 3.78 -22.84 -13.66
N ASP A 85 3.12 -22.91 -12.52
CA ASP A 85 1.87 -23.67 -12.33
C ASP A 85 0.71 -23.03 -13.12
N ASN A 86 0.74 -21.70 -13.29
CA ASN A 86 -0.36 -20.94 -13.91
C ASN A 86 -0.07 -20.41 -15.32
N MET A 87 1.09 -20.75 -15.91
CA MET A 87 1.51 -20.27 -17.24
C MET A 87 0.47 -20.57 -18.33
N GLY A 88 -0.20 -21.72 -18.24
CA GLY A 88 -1.25 -22.12 -19.19
C GLY A 88 -2.50 -21.23 -19.12
N ILE A 89 -2.92 -20.86 -17.90
CA ILE A 89 -4.06 -19.97 -17.67
C ILE A 89 -3.76 -18.58 -18.22
N PHE A 90 -2.56 -18.09 -17.94
CA PHE A 90 -2.10 -16.82 -18.47
C PHE A 90 -2.02 -16.80 -20.01
N ALA A 91 -1.42 -17.84 -20.61
CA ALA A 91 -1.33 -17.96 -22.07
C ALA A 91 -2.73 -18.01 -22.72
N LYS A 92 -3.67 -18.74 -22.11
CA LYS A 92 -5.07 -18.77 -22.53
C LYS A 92 -5.70 -17.37 -22.44
N ALA A 93 -5.48 -16.62 -21.36
CA ALA A 93 -5.99 -15.26 -21.21
C ALA A 93 -5.48 -14.33 -22.32
N VAL A 94 -4.17 -14.37 -22.62
CA VAL A 94 -3.59 -13.58 -23.73
C VAL A 94 -4.15 -13.98 -25.09
N LEU A 95 -4.30 -15.28 -25.37
CA LEU A 95 -4.79 -15.77 -26.66
C LEU A 95 -6.28 -15.49 -26.87
N THR A 96 -7.08 -15.60 -25.80
CA THR A 96 -8.54 -15.49 -25.88
C THR A 96 -9.08 -14.13 -25.47
N GLN A 97 -8.25 -13.28 -24.86
CA GLN A 97 -8.61 -11.98 -24.29
C GLN A 97 -9.73 -12.09 -23.23
N LYS A 98 -9.77 -13.21 -22.50
CA LYS A 98 -10.67 -13.49 -21.37
C LYS A 98 -9.82 -13.67 -20.11
N TRP A 99 -10.01 -12.78 -19.14
CA TRP A 99 -9.07 -12.63 -18.01
C TRP A 99 -9.65 -13.12 -16.68
N GLU A 100 -10.87 -13.61 -16.65
CA GLU A 100 -11.58 -14.00 -15.41
C GLU A 100 -10.88 -15.15 -14.67
N GLU A 101 -10.42 -16.16 -15.41
CA GLU A 101 -9.68 -17.29 -14.84
C GLU A 101 -8.30 -16.85 -14.30
N PHE A 102 -7.65 -15.91 -14.99
CA PHE A 102 -6.41 -15.31 -14.52
C PHE A 102 -6.63 -14.47 -13.25
N GLY A 103 -7.73 -13.70 -13.19
CA GLY A 103 -8.13 -12.93 -12.03
C GLY A 103 -8.28 -13.75 -10.77
N LYS A 104 -8.93 -14.92 -10.87
CA LYS A 104 -9.08 -15.85 -9.75
C LYS A 104 -7.73 -16.34 -9.23
N VAL A 105 -6.86 -16.80 -10.12
CA VAL A 105 -5.51 -17.24 -9.76
C VAL A 105 -4.70 -16.11 -9.11
N LEU A 106 -4.80 -14.89 -9.65
CA LEU A 106 -4.12 -13.72 -9.09
C LEU A 106 -4.63 -13.42 -7.68
N ALA A 107 -5.95 -13.42 -7.48
CA ALA A 107 -6.58 -13.19 -6.19
C ALA A 107 -6.24 -14.28 -5.16
N GLU A 108 -6.21 -15.55 -5.57
CA GLU A 108 -5.80 -16.68 -4.73
C GLU A 108 -4.32 -16.54 -4.33
N SER A 109 -3.43 -16.27 -5.29
CA SER A 109 -1.99 -16.09 -5.04
C SER A 109 -1.72 -14.91 -4.09
N LEU A 110 -2.43 -13.80 -4.29
CA LEU A 110 -2.34 -12.65 -3.38
C LEU A 110 -2.94 -12.98 -2.01
N GLY A 111 -4.02 -13.75 -1.96
CA GLY A 111 -4.63 -14.21 -0.71
C GLY A 111 -3.71 -15.09 0.13
N GLU A 112 -2.87 -15.93 -0.50
CA GLU A 112 -1.85 -16.71 0.21
C GLU A 112 -0.81 -15.83 0.91
N ILE A 113 -0.53 -14.65 0.34
CA ILE A 113 0.49 -13.71 0.83
C ILE A 113 -0.12 -12.69 1.82
N TYR A 114 -1.24 -12.07 1.45
CA TYR A 114 -1.85 -10.94 2.15
C TYR A 114 -3.04 -11.35 3.04
N GLY A 115 -3.59 -12.55 2.87
CA GLY A 115 -4.85 -12.95 3.49
C GLY A 115 -4.87 -12.85 5.01
N ILE A 116 -3.72 -13.02 5.67
CA ILE A 116 -3.60 -12.83 7.12
C ILE A 116 -3.91 -11.40 7.56
N LEU A 117 -3.60 -10.41 6.71
CA LEU A 117 -3.80 -8.99 6.98
C LEU A 117 -5.23 -8.51 6.71
N ASN A 118 -6.01 -9.24 5.91
CA ASN A 118 -7.37 -8.85 5.52
C ASN A 118 -8.24 -8.59 6.75
N LEU A 119 -9.04 -7.53 6.70
CA LEU A 119 -10.07 -7.29 7.69
C LEU A 119 -11.34 -8.06 7.32
N ASP A 120 -12.23 -8.21 8.29
CA ASP A 120 -13.55 -8.76 8.01
C ASP A 120 -14.39 -7.78 7.19
N LYS A 121 -15.61 -8.21 6.84
CA LYS A 121 -16.56 -7.40 6.05
C LYS A 121 -17.04 -6.11 6.75
N HIS A 122 -16.77 -5.96 8.05
CA HIS A 122 -17.08 -4.76 8.84
C HIS A 122 -15.83 -3.90 9.08
N GLY A 123 -14.71 -4.20 8.43
CA GLY A 123 -13.45 -3.45 8.60
C GLY A 123 -12.79 -3.70 9.95
N LYS A 124 -13.05 -4.83 10.59
CA LYS A 124 -12.47 -5.19 11.90
C LYS A 124 -11.34 -6.18 11.76
N THR A 125 -10.39 -6.10 12.69
CA THR A 125 -9.27 -7.03 12.77
C THR A 125 -9.77 -8.46 12.95
N GLN A 126 -9.28 -9.37 12.12
CA GLN A 126 -9.43 -10.80 12.29
C GLN A 126 -8.05 -11.46 12.38
N ASN A 127 -8.00 -12.79 12.51
CA ASN A 127 -6.76 -13.58 12.55
C ASN A 127 -5.79 -13.22 13.69
N GLY A 128 -6.25 -12.47 14.70
CA GLY A 128 -5.42 -12.05 15.83
C GLY A 128 -4.27 -11.11 15.46
N VAL A 129 -4.36 -10.38 14.33
CA VAL A 129 -3.33 -9.44 13.90
C VAL A 129 -3.42 -8.14 14.69
N TYR A 130 -2.29 -7.64 15.20
CA TYR A 130 -2.21 -6.40 15.97
C TYR A 130 -0.93 -5.61 15.71
N LEU A 131 -0.97 -4.33 16.09
CA LEU A 131 0.20 -3.44 16.14
C LEU A 131 0.88 -3.54 17.52
N LYS A 132 2.21 -3.67 17.55
CA LYS A 132 3.03 -3.55 18.77
C LYS A 132 3.23 -2.12 19.22
N TRP A 133 2.14 -1.40 19.40
CA TRP A 133 2.19 -0.07 19.95
C TRP A 133 1.03 0.11 20.90
N THR A 134 1.40 0.43 22.12
CA THR A 134 0.51 0.94 23.14
C THR A 134 1.25 2.10 23.78
N TRP A 135 0.53 3.12 24.19
CA TRP A 135 1.11 4.15 25.03
C TRP A 135 0.62 3.96 26.46
N ASN A 136 1.42 4.46 27.38
CA ASN A 136 1.03 4.60 28.77
C ASN A 136 1.34 6.04 29.15
N LYS A 137 0.33 6.77 29.63
CA LYS A 137 0.45 8.15 30.08
C LYS A 137 1.65 8.37 31.01
N GLU A 138 1.91 7.46 31.96
CA GLU A 138 3.01 7.55 32.92
C GLU A 138 4.40 7.46 32.26
N LYS A 139 4.48 6.86 31.06
CA LYS A 139 5.72 6.73 30.29
C LYS A 139 5.93 7.87 29.30
N LEU A 140 4.95 8.75 29.11
CA LEU A 140 5.13 9.94 28.29
C LEU A 140 6.14 10.87 28.98
N ASN A 141 7.07 11.41 28.21
CA ASN A 141 8.14 12.25 28.75
C ASN A 141 7.88 13.72 28.42
N PRO A 142 7.40 14.53 29.40
CA PRO A 142 7.10 15.94 29.18
C PRO A 142 8.33 16.85 29.22
N LYS A 143 9.54 16.31 29.41
CA LYS A 143 10.76 17.13 29.57
C LYS A 143 11.08 17.89 28.29
N LYS A 144 11.16 19.22 28.44
CA LYS A 144 11.72 20.14 27.45
C LYS A 144 13.24 19.98 27.39
N SER A 145 13.81 20.06 26.18
CA SER A 145 15.25 20.21 25.94
C SER A 145 15.50 21.65 25.51
N HIS A 146 16.42 22.35 26.19
CA HIS A 146 16.71 23.77 25.93
C HIS A 146 15.45 24.67 25.90
N GLY A 147 14.45 24.35 26.75
CA GLY A 147 13.19 25.08 26.82
C GLY A 147 12.15 24.74 25.74
N LYS A 148 12.41 23.75 24.87
CA LYS A 148 11.50 23.32 23.79
C LYS A 148 11.13 21.83 23.90
N TYR A 149 9.94 21.44 23.42
CA TYR A 149 9.57 20.03 23.24
C TYR A 149 10.24 19.45 22.00
N PRO A 150 10.97 18.32 22.09
CA PRO A 150 11.52 17.68 20.90
C PRO A 150 10.43 17.29 19.90
N THR A 151 10.66 17.51 18.61
CA THR A 151 9.68 17.36 17.52
C THR A 151 9.13 15.93 17.34
N GLN A 152 9.90 14.92 17.76
CA GLN A 152 9.55 13.50 17.68
C GLN A 152 9.23 12.90 19.06
N ARG A 153 9.00 13.75 20.07
CA ARG A 153 8.80 13.28 21.45
C ARG A 153 7.51 12.46 21.60
N PHE A 154 6.45 12.90 20.92
CA PHE A 154 5.13 12.32 20.99
C PHE A 154 4.78 11.75 19.62
N THR A 155 4.99 10.46 19.44
CA THR A 155 4.63 9.75 18.20
C THR A 155 3.42 8.88 18.45
N PHE A 156 2.38 9.11 17.66
CA PHE A 156 1.16 8.32 17.64
C PHE A 156 1.23 7.30 16.49
N ASN A 157 1.23 6.02 16.85
CA ASN A 157 1.11 4.93 15.89
C ASN A 157 -0.27 4.28 16.04
N TYR A 158 -0.71 3.57 15.02
CA TYR A 158 -2.04 2.98 14.99
C TYR A 158 -2.09 1.88 13.95
N ASP A 159 -3.09 1.01 14.05
CA ASP A 159 -3.33 0.03 13.00
C ASP A 159 -3.89 0.76 11.78
N TRP A 160 -3.01 0.96 10.81
CA TRP A 160 -3.25 1.72 9.58
C TRP A 160 -4.28 1.08 8.65
N ARG A 161 -4.71 -0.16 8.94
CA ARG A 161 -5.76 -0.82 8.18
C ARG A 161 -7.14 -0.28 8.57
N LEU A 162 -7.34 0.11 9.83
CA LEU A 162 -8.65 0.38 10.42
C LEU A 162 -9.25 1.73 10.01
N ASP A 163 -10.53 1.89 10.33
CA ASP A 163 -11.30 3.12 10.12
C ASP A 163 -10.57 4.34 10.74
N PRO A 164 -10.33 5.41 9.95
CA PRO A 164 -9.82 6.66 10.46
C PRO A 164 -10.55 7.23 11.68
N TYR A 165 -11.88 7.05 11.79
CA TYR A 165 -12.67 7.55 12.91
C TYR A 165 -12.45 6.74 14.20
N GLU A 166 -12.10 5.46 14.10
CA GLU A 166 -11.70 4.65 15.27
C GLU A 166 -10.32 5.05 15.75
N ASN A 167 -9.40 5.25 14.81
CA ASN A 167 -8.06 5.73 15.12
C ASN A 167 -8.08 7.18 15.64
N ALA A 168 -9.06 8.00 15.24
CA ALA A 168 -9.28 9.34 15.77
C ALA A 168 -9.66 9.33 17.27
N ASP A 169 -10.41 8.33 17.73
CA ASP A 169 -10.75 8.17 19.16
C ASP A 169 -9.50 7.86 19.98
N LEU A 170 -8.64 6.96 19.47
CA LEU A 170 -7.35 6.66 20.09
C LEU A 170 -6.43 7.88 20.09
N LEU A 171 -6.41 8.65 19.00
CA LEU A 171 -5.65 9.89 18.90
C LEU A 171 -6.16 10.94 19.89
N HIS A 172 -7.48 11.04 20.09
CA HIS A 172 -8.07 11.95 21.08
C HIS A 172 -7.54 11.63 22.48
N GLN A 173 -7.62 10.37 22.90
CA GLN A 173 -7.11 9.95 24.20
C GLN A 173 -5.60 10.22 24.33
N PHE A 174 -4.82 9.97 23.27
CA PHE A 174 -3.39 10.28 23.26
C PHE A 174 -3.12 11.78 23.42
N ILE A 175 -3.90 12.65 22.75
CA ILE A 175 -3.81 14.10 22.88
C ILE A 175 -4.11 14.54 24.32
N GLU A 176 -5.17 14.00 24.94
CA GLU A 176 -5.51 14.29 26.33
C GLU A 176 -4.38 13.89 27.29
N ASP A 177 -3.82 12.69 27.11
CA ASP A 177 -2.70 12.21 27.93
C ASP A 177 -1.46 13.10 27.75
N VAL A 178 -1.14 13.52 26.52
CA VAL A 178 -0.02 14.44 26.25
C VAL A 178 -0.25 15.80 26.93
N ARG A 179 -1.45 16.35 26.86
CA ARG A 179 -1.79 17.63 27.53
C ARG A 179 -1.65 17.52 29.04
N GLU A 180 -2.17 16.45 29.63
CA GLU A 180 -2.10 16.24 31.08
C GLU A 180 -0.66 16.15 31.57
N VAL A 181 0.21 15.38 30.90
CA VAL A 181 1.61 15.23 31.35
C VAL A 181 2.47 16.45 31.07
N THR A 182 2.16 17.22 30.03
CA THR A 182 2.91 18.43 29.67
C THR A 182 2.43 19.67 30.42
N GLY A 183 1.18 19.67 30.88
CA GLY A 183 0.50 20.82 31.47
C GLY A 183 0.07 21.89 30.44
N GLU A 184 0.07 21.55 29.15
CA GLU A 184 -0.22 22.48 28.06
C GLU A 184 -1.69 22.34 27.62
N ASP A 185 -2.36 23.47 27.38
CA ASP A 185 -3.78 23.49 27.01
C ASP A 185 -4.05 22.98 25.59
N LYS A 186 -3.04 23.02 24.71
CA LYS A 186 -3.13 22.63 23.31
C LYS A 186 -1.86 21.93 22.83
N VAL A 187 -1.99 21.18 21.74
CA VAL A 187 -0.90 20.47 21.07
C VAL A 187 -0.80 20.93 19.60
N GLY A 188 0.38 20.76 19.02
CA GLY A 188 0.53 20.76 17.57
C GLY A 188 0.29 19.36 17.01
N LEU A 189 -0.29 19.24 15.82
CA LEU A 189 -0.41 17.98 15.09
C LEU A 189 0.42 18.00 13.81
N SER A 190 1.16 16.93 13.56
CA SER A 190 1.82 16.68 12.28
C SER A 190 1.32 15.36 11.70
N GLY A 191 0.52 15.44 10.63
CA GLY A 191 -0.03 14.29 9.94
C GLY A 191 0.84 13.90 8.75
N ARG A 192 1.42 12.69 8.78
CA ARG A 192 2.23 12.17 7.67
C ARG A 192 1.48 11.15 6.82
N CYS A 193 1.47 11.30 5.48
CA CYS A 193 0.86 10.31 4.58
C CYS A 193 -0.58 9.98 5.03
N LEU A 194 -0.94 8.71 5.24
CA LEU A 194 -2.24 8.30 5.78
C LEU A 194 -2.56 8.93 7.14
N GLY A 195 -1.55 9.23 7.96
CA GLY A 195 -1.71 9.90 9.25
C GLY A 195 -2.39 11.26 9.11
N SER A 196 -2.26 11.91 7.95
CA SER A 196 -3.03 13.13 7.68
C SER A 196 -4.54 12.87 7.62
N CYS A 197 -5.00 11.75 7.03
CA CYS A 197 -6.40 11.36 7.01
C CYS A 197 -6.93 11.11 8.44
N ILE A 198 -6.13 10.47 9.31
CA ILE A 198 -6.48 10.27 10.72
C ILE A 198 -6.61 11.61 11.47
N THR A 199 -5.66 12.52 11.26
CA THR A 199 -5.74 13.85 11.89
C THR A 199 -6.95 14.65 11.42
N MET A 200 -7.38 14.50 10.16
CA MET A 200 -8.59 15.16 9.67
C MET A 200 -9.87 14.52 10.19
N ALA A 201 -9.92 13.19 10.31
CA ALA A 201 -11.02 12.51 10.99
C ALA A 201 -11.16 12.98 12.46
N TYR A 202 -10.03 13.15 13.16
CA TYR A 202 -10.02 13.76 14.49
C TYR A 202 -10.53 15.21 14.48
N MET A 203 -10.05 16.05 13.55
CA MET A 203 -10.46 17.45 13.49
C MET A 203 -11.94 17.61 13.20
N GLU A 204 -12.52 16.75 12.36
CA GLU A 204 -13.95 16.70 12.10
C GLU A 204 -14.73 16.24 13.34
N LYS A 205 -14.36 15.09 13.90
CA LYS A 205 -15.10 14.44 15.00
C LYS A 205 -15.09 15.25 16.29
N TYR A 206 -13.98 15.95 16.56
CA TYR A 206 -13.74 16.66 17.81
C TYR A 206 -13.57 18.18 17.63
N ASP A 207 -13.96 18.74 16.48
CA ASP A 207 -13.90 20.18 16.19
C ASP A 207 -12.52 20.82 16.49
N ALA A 208 -11.45 20.06 16.22
CA ALA A 208 -10.06 20.43 16.52
C ALA A 208 -9.84 20.98 17.96
N GLN A 209 -10.63 20.53 18.93
CA GLN A 209 -10.78 21.12 20.28
C GLN A 209 -9.44 21.51 20.95
N TYR A 210 -8.43 20.65 20.81
CA TYR A 210 -7.13 20.81 21.50
C TYR A 210 -5.97 21.19 20.59
N ILE A 211 -6.24 21.58 19.34
CA ILE A 211 -5.19 21.81 18.35
C ILE A 211 -4.88 23.31 18.29
N SER A 212 -3.59 23.65 18.29
CA SER A 212 -3.11 25.02 18.03
C SER A 212 -2.55 25.16 16.62
N ASP A 213 -1.79 24.15 16.17
CA ASP A 213 -1.05 24.17 14.91
C ASP A 213 -1.21 22.83 14.20
N TYR A 214 -1.30 22.88 12.88
CA TYR A 214 -1.42 21.70 12.04
C TYR A 214 -0.39 21.72 10.90
N ILE A 215 0.36 20.62 10.80
CA ILE A 215 1.42 20.43 9.81
C ILE A 215 1.04 19.23 8.92
N LEU A 216 1.03 19.46 7.62
CA LEU A 216 0.89 18.41 6.61
C LEU A 216 2.25 17.99 6.10
N TYR A 217 2.58 16.71 6.27
CA TYR A 217 3.86 16.16 5.82
C TYR A 217 3.65 15.01 4.83
N ALA A 218 3.93 15.24 3.54
CA ALA A 218 3.70 14.23 2.49
C ALA A 218 2.28 13.61 2.59
N SER A 219 1.27 14.47 2.71
CA SER A 219 -0.11 14.13 3.07
C SER A 219 -0.85 13.39 1.95
N ALA A 220 -1.83 12.56 2.35
CA ALA A 220 -2.78 11.86 1.48
C ALA A 220 -4.21 12.43 1.56
N LEU A 221 -4.39 13.68 2.02
CA LEU A 221 -5.72 14.25 2.28
C LEU A 221 -6.62 14.44 1.06
N ASP A 222 -6.05 14.82 -0.09
CA ASP A 222 -6.77 14.86 -1.36
C ASP A 222 -6.68 13.51 -2.09
N GLY A 223 -6.53 12.42 -1.32
CA GLY A 223 -6.17 11.11 -1.81
C GLY A 223 -4.70 10.98 -2.20
N ALA A 224 -4.27 9.74 -2.36
CA ALA A 224 -2.99 9.38 -2.97
C ALA A 224 -3.28 8.86 -4.39
N THR A 225 -2.75 9.53 -5.42
CA THR A 225 -3.02 9.19 -6.84
C THR A 225 -2.84 7.70 -7.12
N GLN A 226 -1.79 7.07 -6.58
CA GLN A 226 -1.50 5.66 -6.78
C GLN A 226 -2.62 4.78 -6.20
N CYS A 227 -3.08 5.08 -4.99
CA CYS A 227 -4.18 4.36 -4.34
C CYS A 227 -5.51 4.63 -5.09
N SER A 228 -5.86 5.90 -5.27
CA SER A 228 -7.10 6.33 -5.92
C SER A 228 -7.27 5.74 -7.31
N LYS A 229 -6.25 5.86 -8.17
CA LYS A 229 -6.29 5.36 -9.55
C LYS A 229 -6.25 3.84 -9.62
N CYS A 230 -5.57 3.19 -8.67
CA CYS A 230 -5.61 1.74 -8.55
C CYS A 230 -7.03 1.25 -8.27
N PHE A 231 -7.70 1.81 -7.26
CA PHE A 231 -9.05 1.43 -6.88
C PHE A 231 -10.07 1.81 -7.98
N ALA A 232 -9.89 2.97 -8.62
CA ALA A 232 -10.77 3.47 -9.69
C ALA A 232 -10.54 2.82 -11.07
N GLY A 233 -9.64 1.83 -11.18
CA GLY A 233 -9.41 1.12 -12.43
C GLY A 233 -8.71 1.93 -13.51
N GLU A 234 -8.00 2.99 -13.11
CA GLU A 234 -7.25 3.90 -13.99
C GLU A 234 -5.74 3.66 -13.92
N MET A 235 -5.33 2.42 -13.58
CA MET A 235 -3.92 2.03 -13.61
C MET A 235 -3.37 1.99 -15.03
N TYR A 236 -2.12 2.41 -15.17
CA TYR A 236 -1.34 2.25 -16.38
C TYR A 236 0.14 2.11 -16.02
N LEU A 237 0.88 1.44 -16.91
CA LEU A 237 2.33 1.38 -16.88
C LEU A 237 2.90 2.50 -17.74
N ASP A 238 3.78 3.28 -17.13
CA ASP A 238 4.59 4.30 -17.79
C ASP A 238 5.98 3.71 -18.13
N PRO A 239 6.44 3.73 -19.38
CA PRO A 239 7.75 3.18 -19.77
C PRO A 239 8.92 3.72 -18.94
N ASP A 240 8.95 5.05 -18.72
CA ASP A 240 10.00 5.71 -17.93
C ASP A 240 9.87 5.34 -16.45
N GLY A 241 8.64 5.26 -15.93
CA GLY A 241 8.36 4.73 -14.60
C GLY A 241 8.85 3.29 -14.39
N VAL A 242 8.64 2.41 -15.39
CA VAL A 242 9.14 1.02 -15.35
C VAL A 242 10.67 1.00 -15.40
N GLU A 243 11.31 1.79 -16.26
CA GLU A 243 12.77 1.90 -16.27
C GLU A 243 13.29 2.34 -14.89
N ARG A 244 12.73 3.41 -14.33
CA ARG A 244 13.11 3.92 -13.01
C ARG A 244 12.94 2.87 -11.91
N PHE A 245 11.82 2.16 -11.91
CA PHE A 245 11.56 1.13 -10.93
C PHE A 245 12.59 -0.01 -10.99
N MET A 246 13.10 -0.34 -12.17
CA MET A 246 14.18 -1.33 -12.33
C MET A 246 15.54 -0.86 -11.79
N TYR A 247 15.74 0.45 -11.60
CA TYR A 247 16.91 0.99 -10.90
C TYR A 247 16.77 0.89 -9.38
N ASP A 248 15.54 0.97 -8.87
CA ASP A 248 15.25 0.85 -7.44
C ASP A 248 15.24 -0.61 -6.97
N LEU A 249 15.14 -1.58 -7.90
CA LEU A 249 15.20 -3.01 -7.62
C LEU A 249 16.62 -3.59 -7.77
N GLN A 250 17.10 -4.29 -6.75
CA GLN A 250 18.22 -5.23 -6.89
C GLN A 250 17.70 -6.57 -7.41
N LEU A 251 17.98 -6.86 -8.68
CA LEU A 251 17.48 -8.07 -9.37
C LEU A 251 18.49 -9.22 -9.36
N SER A 252 19.69 -8.96 -8.87
CA SER A 252 20.80 -9.90 -8.69
C SER A 252 21.61 -9.49 -7.47
N ASP A 253 22.24 -10.46 -6.81
CA ASP A 253 23.23 -10.17 -5.76
C ASP A 253 24.56 -9.64 -6.33
N ASP A 254 24.75 -9.73 -7.66
CA ASP A 254 25.94 -9.25 -8.36
C ASP A 254 25.69 -7.87 -8.99
N ASP A 255 26.45 -6.87 -8.55
CA ASP A 255 26.33 -5.48 -9.01
C ASP A 255 26.56 -5.34 -10.52
N VAL A 256 27.47 -6.12 -11.10
CA VAL A 256 27.75 -6.07 -12.54
C VAL A 256 26.55 -6.56 -13.34
N THR A 257 25.94 -7.66 -12.90
CA THR A 257 24.73 -8.22 -13.50
C THR A 257 23.56 -7.25 -13.38
N ASN A 258 23.38 -6.60 -12.22
CA ASN A 258 22.37 -5.55 -12.05
C ASN A 258 22.58 -4.39 -13.02
N GLN A 259 23.81 -3.88 -13.14
CA GLN A 259 24.13 -2.79 -14.06
C GLN A 259 23.87 -3.18 -15.52
N LEU A 260 24.14 -4.43 -15.91
CA LEU A 260 23.85 -4.95 -17.24
C LEU A 260 22.34 -5.02 -17.49
N ILE A 261 21.55 -5.50 -16.52
CA ILE A 261 20.09 -5.54 -16.61
C ILE A 261 19.53 -4.12 -16.76
N GLN A 262 19.96 -3.20 -15.89
CA GLN A 262 19.55 -1.80 -15.93
C GLN A 262 19.91 -1.15 -17.28
N SER A 263 21.14 -1.34 -17.77
CA SER A 263 21.57 -0.83 -19.07
C SER A 263 20.74 -1.40 -20.22
N PHE A 264 20.39 -2.68 -20.17
CA PHE A 264 19.50 -3.30 -21.14
C PHE A 264 18.11 -2.67 -21.10
N VAL A 265 17.53 -2.48 -19.92
CA VAL A 265 16.21 -1.83 -19.75
C VAL A 265 16.25 -0.40 -20.28
N THR A 266 17.30 0.36 -20.00
CA THR A 266 17.48 1.71 -20.55
C THR A 266 17.52 1.69 -22.06
N VAL A 267 18.35 0.85 -22.68
CA VAL A 267 18.39 0.75 -24.15
C VAL A 267 17.03 0.32 -24.71
N PHE A 268 16.36 -0.62 -24.06
CA PHE A 268 15.04 -1.09 -24.46
C PHE A 268 13.98 0.01 -24.35
N ASN A 269 14.06 0.88 -23.34
CA ASN A 269 13.20 2.06 -23.23
C ASN A 269 13.52 3.08 -24.33
N ARG A 270 14.78 3.47 -24.48
CA ARG A 270 15.24 4.45 -25.49
C ARG A 270 14.96 4.03 -26.93
N THR A 271 14.76 2.72 -27.18
CA THR A 271 14.43 2.16 -28.50
C THR A 271 12.92 1.90 -28.69
N TYR A 272 12.06 2.44 -27.82
CA TYR A 272 10.60 2.29 -27.82
C TYR A 272 10.09 0.87 -27.56
N GLY A 273 10.95 -0.02 -27.06
CA GLY A 273 10.58 -1.38 -26.70
C GLY A 273 9.64 -1.44 -25.49
N LEU A 274 9.91 -0.62 -24.47
CA LEU A 274 9.01 -0.49 -23.31
C LEU A 274 7.69 0.17 -23.70
N ASP A 275 7.67 1.17 -24.60
CA ASP A 275 6.42 1.78 -25.08
C ASP A 275 5.45 0.75 -25.66
N ILE A 276 5.92 -0.10 -26.57
CA ILE A 276 5.09 -1.14 -27.19
C ILE A 276 4.57 -2.11 -26.14
N THR A 277 5.43 -2.48 -25.20
CA THR A 277 5.14 -3.45 -24.15
C THR A 277 4.11 -2.88 -23.17
N CYS A 278 4.33 -1.68 -22.66
CA CYS A 278 3.41 -0.97 -21.77
C CYS A 278 2.08 -0.70 -22.48
N ALA A 279 2.08 -0.31 -23.76
CA ALA A 279 0.85 -0.11 -24.53
C ALA A 279 0.01 -1.40 -24.63
N ALA A 280 0.64 -2.57 -24.78
CA ALA A 280 -0.07 -3.84 -24.80
C ALA A 280 -0.73 -4.13 -23.44
N VAL A 281 0.01 -3.94 -22.33
CA VAL A 281 -0.52 -4.14 -20.96
C VAL A 281 -1.61 -3.12 -20.64
N ASN A 282 -1.40 -1.84 -20.94
CA ASN A 282 -2.36 -0.76 -20.71
C ASN A 282 -3.67 -0.98 -21.48
N ASN A 283 -3.61 -1.58 -22.67
CA ASN A 283 -4.82 -1.96 -23.41
C ASN A 283 -5.62 -3.06 -22.70
N VAL A 284 -4.95 -4.01 -22.05
CA VAL A 284 -5.60 -5.03 -21.22
C VAL A 284 -6.18 -4.38 -19.97
N LEU A 285 -5.37 -3.65 -19.19
CA LEU A 285 -5.83 -2.92 -18.00
C LEU A 285 -7.08 -2.09 -18.32
N LYS A 286 -7.02 -1.23 -19.34
CA LYS A 286 -8.15 -0.36 -19.70
C LYS A 286 -9.43 -1.11 -20.08
N LYS A 287 -9.34 -2.27 -20.73
CA LYS A 287 -10.52 -2.98 -21.28
C LYS A 287 -11.02 -4.12 -20.40
N LYS A 288 -10.15 -4.64 -19.54
CA LYS A 288 -10.31 -5.92 -18.87
C LYS A 288 -10.09 -5.84 -17.36
N TYR A 289 -9.83 -4.64 -16.81
CA TYR A 289 -9.62 -4.42 -15.37
C TYR A 289 -10.62 -5.20 -14.50
N LEU A 290 -11.92 -5.05 -14.77
CA LEU A 290 -13.00 -5.67 -13.98
C LEU A 290 -13.01 -7.20 -14.02
N GLU A 291 -12.35 -7.82 -15.00
CA GLU A 291 -12.26 -9.28 -15.10
C GLU A 291 -11.21 -9.86 -14.14
N PHE A 292 -10.22 -9.08 -13.67
CA PHE A 292 -9.12 -9.65 -12.88
C PHE A 292 -8.65 -8.84 -11.67
N MET A 293 -8.90 -7.53 -11.62
CA MET A 293 -8.44 -6.70 -10.50
C MET A 293 -9.37 -6.68 -9.28
N PRO A 294 -10.71 -6.69 -9.39
CA PRO A 294 -11.58 -6.58 -8.21
C PRO A 294 -11.26 -7.60 -7.12
N ASP A 295 -11.16 -8.88 -7.50
CA ASP A 295 -10.86 -9.96 -6.55
C ASP A 295 -9.45 -9.82 -5.97
N ALA A 296 -8.46 -9.42 -6.79
CA ALA A 296 -7.10 -9.15 -6.35
C ALA A 296 -7.03 -7.99 -5.33
N MET A 297 -7.83 -6.94 -5.53
CA MET A 297 -7.95 -5.83 -4.59
C MET A 297 -8.59 -6.30 -3.28
N MET A 298 -9.66 -7.10 -3.35
CA MET A 298 -10.32 -7.67 -2.17
C MET A 298 -9.43 -8.65 -1.39
N SER A 299 -8.50 -9.34 -2.05
CA SER A 299 -7.48 -10.17 -1.40
C SER A 299 -6.36 -9.37 -0.73
N THR A 300 -6.32 -8.05 -0.92
CA THR A 300 -5.26 -7.16 -0.42
C THR A 300 -5.86 -5.93 0.28
N PHE A 301 -5.61 -4.72 -0.24
CA PHE A 301 -5.92 -3.44 0.40
C PHE A 301 -7.41 -3.07 0.36
N GLY A 302 -8.21 -3.76 -0.47
CA GLY A 302 -9.63 -3.47 -0.62
C GLY A 302 -10.44 -3.65 0.66
N THR A 303 -9.92 -4.42 1.63
CA THR A 303 -10.52 -4.61 2.95
C THR A 303 -10.00 -3.65 4.02
N PHE A 304 -9.25 -2.59 3.68
CA PHE A 304 -8.67 -1.67 4.67
C PHE A 304 -9.32 -0.27 4.61
N PRO A 305 -10.25 0.10 5.52
CA PRO A 305 -10.86 1.43 5.53
C PRO A 305 -9.84 2.57 5.56
N GLY A 306 -8.68 2.36 6.21
CA GLY A 306 -7.58 3.32 6.17
C GLY A 306 -7.13 3.62 4.74
N TYR A 307 -7.01 2.62 3.86
CA TYR A 307 -6.66 2.86 2.45
C TYR A 307 -7.78 3.53 1.66
N TRP A 308 -9.04 3.27 1.99
CA TRP A 308 -10.18 3.97 1.38
C TRP A 308 -10.17 5.48 1.66
N SER A 309 -9.64 5.92 2.80
CA SER A 309 -9.44 7.35 3.08
C SER A 309 -8.36 8.03 2.22
N MET A 310 -7.60 7.25 1.45
CA MET A 310 -6.63 7.75 0.46
C MET A 310 -7.18 7.68 -0.97
N VAL A 311 -8.43 7.29 -1.16
CA VAL A 311 -9.11 7.39 -2.46
C VAL A 311 -9.68 8.80 -2.59
N ASN A 312 -9.39 9.46 -3.71
CA ASN A 312 -9.85 10.81 -3.96
C ASN A 312 -11.39 10.84 -4.13
N ASP A 313 -12.03 11.94 -3.70
CA ASP A 313 -13.48 12.14 -3.77
C ASP A 313 -14.05 11.91 -5.18
N ARG A 314 -13.36 12.39 -6.22
CA ARG A 314 -13.75 12.26 -7.62
C ARG A 314 -13.72 10.83 -8.15
N ASP A 315 -12.96 9.97 -7.48
CA ASP A 315 -12.76 8.58 -7.85
C ASP A 315 -13.55 7.61 -6.95
N TYR A 316 -14.04 8.07 -5.79
CA TYR A 316 -14.57 7.22 -4.73
C TYR A 316 -15.74 6.32 -5.15
N GLU A 317 -16.77 6.86 -5.79
CA GLU A 317 -17.92 6.06 -6.25
C GLU A 317 -17.50 5.00 -7.28
N ARG A 318 -16.58 5.36 -8.18
CA ARG A 318 -16.04 4.44 -9.17
C ARG A 318 -15.16 3.37 -8.54
N ALA A 319 -14.37 3.74 -7.54
CA ALA A 319 -13.56 2.83 -6.74
C ALA A 319 -14.45 1.79 -6.05
N LYS A 320 -15.57 2.21 -5.44
CA LYS A 320 -16.57 1.28 -4.88
C LYS A 320 -17.15 0.35 -5.94
N ASP A 321 -17.51 0.88 -7.10
CA ASP A 321 -18.05 0.06 -8.19
C ASP A 321 -17.06 -0.99 -8.72
N ASN A 322 -15.78 -0.64 -8.75
CA ASN A 322 -14.73 -1.50 -9.25
C ASN A 322 -14.26 -2.53 -8.23
N VAL A 323 -13.87 -2.12 -7.02
CA VAL A 323 -13.33 -3.04 -6.00
C VAL A 323 -14.38 -4.06 -5.59
N PHE A 324 -15.63 -3.62 -5.44
CA PHE A 324 -16.73 -4.51 -5.06
C PHE A 324 -17.50 -5.07 -6.27
N HIS A 325 -16.90 -5.08 -7.47
CA HIS A 325 -17.58 -5.50 -8.70
C HIS A 325 -18.11 -6.94 -8.63
N ASN A 326 -17.32 -7.84 -8.04
CA ASN A 326 -17.61 -9.29 -8.00
C ASN A 326 -18.16 -9.78 -6.66
N VAL A 327 -18.42 -8.87 -5.72
CA VAL A 327 -18.92 -9.22 -4.38
C VAL A 327 -20.24 -8.52 -4.10
N ASP A 328 -20.97 -9.06 -3.14
CA ASP A 328 -22.20 -8.46 -2.64
C ASP A 328 -21.86 -7.23 -1.77
N LYS A 329 -22.01 -6.04 -2.36
CA LYS A 329 -21.71 -4.75 -1.71
C LYS A 329 -22.45 -4.55 -0.38
N GLU A 330 -23.66 -5.10 -0.24
CA GLU A 330 -24.45 -4.96 0.99
C GLU A 330 -23.77 -5.59 2.20
N LYS A 331 -22.92 -6.61 1.97
CA LYS A 331 -22.13 -7.25 3.05
C LYS A 331 -21.06 -6.33 3.63
N TYR A 332 -20.70 -5.27 2.91
CA TYR A 332 -19.69 -4.28 3.26
C TYR A 332 -20.32 -2.91 3.53
N ALA A 333 -21.63 -2.82 3.81
CA ALA A 333 -22.29 -1.53 4.03
C ALA A 333 -21.76 -0.75 5.25
N ASP A 334 -21.26 -1.45 6.28
CA ASP A 334 -20.65 -0.81 7.45
C ASP A 334 -19.20 -0.33 7.19
N PHE A 335 -18.68 -0.62 6.00
CA PHE A 335 -17.28 -0.44 5.62
C PHE A 335 -17.04 0.72 4.63
N ILE A 336 -18.06 1.13 3.86
CA ILE A 336 -17.99 2.13 2.76
C ILE A 336 -19.11 3.16 2.79
#